data_AF-A0A943DD43-F1
#
_entry.id   AF-A0A943DD43-F1
#
_cell.length_a   1.000
_cell.length_b   1.000
_cell.length_c   1.000
_cell.angle_alpha   90.00
_cell.angle_beta   90.00
_cell.angle_gamma   90.00
#
_symmetry.space_group_name_H-M   'P 1'
#
loop_
_entity.id
_entity.type
_entity.pdbx_description
1 polymer ?
#
loop_
_entity_poly.entity_id
_entity_poly.type
_entity_poly.pdbx_seq_one_letter_code
_entity_poly.pdbx_strand_id
1 'polypeptide(L)'
;MYRIYSALIEIVAAAVFIIPIWCIYNKLCFHSWKRTIIYMVLGFYFTAVLALVGFPNIASLKIDFAVNIIPFLDMVSDFTNACLNILLFVPFGFFLPILWDKFRNIKNIALVGFIATSLIEISQIFTFRTSDINDIITNTVGTIIGYF
;
A
#
# COMPACT_ATOMS: atom_id res chain seq x y z
N MET A 1 1.66 15.98 11.25
CA MET A 1 2.04 16.86 10.12
C MET A 1 3.30 16.40 9.40
N TYR A 2 4.38 16.01 10.10
CA TYR A 2 5.62 15.55 9.47
C TYR A 2 5.43 14.38 8.47
N ARG A 3 4.60 13.38 8.80
CA ARG A 3 4.33 12.24 7.91
C ARG A 3 3.61 12.60 6.61
N ILE A 4 2.69 13.55 6.65
CA ILE A 4 1.98 14.01 5.45
C ILE A 4 2.95 14.79 4.56
N TYR A 5 3.80 15.62 5.17
CA TYR A 5 4.84 16.36 4.45
C TYR A 5 5.89 15.42 3.82
N SER A 6 6.36 14.40 4.55
CA SER A 6 7.28 13.40 3.99
C SER A 6 6.64 12.61 2.85
N ALA A 7 5.37 12.20 3.01
CA ALA A 7 4.64 11.53 1.94
C ALA A 7 4.52 12.38 0.68
N LEU A 8 4.27 13.69 0.81
CA LEU A 8 4.25 14.60 -0.33
C LEU A 8 5.62 14.67 -1.04
N ILE A 9 6.72 14.73 -0.28
CA ILE A 9 8.07 14.70 -0.85
C ILE A 9 8.31 13.39 -1.62
N GLU A 10 7.94 12.25 -1.03
CA GLU A 10 8.11 10.94 -1.65
C GLU A 10 7.28 10.78 -2.92
N ILE A 11 6.04 11.27 -2.93
CA ILE A 11 5.17 11.30 -4.12
C ILE A 11 5.80 12.15 -5.23
N VAL A 12 6.31 13.34 -4.90
CA VAL A 12 6.99 14.23 -5.86
C VAL A 12 8.26 13.57 -6.40
N ALA A 13 9.06 12.95 -5.54
CA ALA A 13 10.26 12.24 -5.95
C ALA A 13 9.92 11.04 -6.86
N ALA A 14 8.88 10.27 -6.51
CA ALA A 14 8.42 9.14 -7.32
C ALA A 14 7.90 9.58 -8.68
N ALA A 15 7.29 10.78 -8.80
CA ALA A 15 6.81 11.32 -10.08
C ALA A 15 7.92 11.39 -11.14
N VAL A 16 9.15 11.72 -10.73
CA VAL A 16 10.33 11.81 -11.60
C VAL A 16 10.62 10.49 -12.29
N PHE A 17 10.34 9.35 -11.64
CA PHE A 17 10.58 8.02 -12.18
C PHE A 17 9.33 7.38 -12.78
N ILE A 18 8.18 7.49 -12.11
CA ILE A 18 6.92 6.86 -12.51
C ILE A 18 6.46 7.40 -13.85
N ILE A 19 6.49 8.72 -14.06
CA ILE A 19 5.98 9.34 -15.30
C ILE A 19 6.77 8.88 -16.53
N PRO A 20 8.12 8.97 -16.58
CA PRO A 20 8.86 8.51 -17.75
C PRO A 20 8.72 7.01 -18.01
N ILE A 21 8.79 6.18 -16.96
CA ILE A 21 8.65 4.71 -17.09
C ILE A 21 7.29 4.38 -17.69
N TRP A 22 6.22 5.01 -17.20
CA TRP A 22 4.87 4.76 -17.70
C TRP A 22 4.63 5.30 -19.11
N CYS A 23 5.23 6.43 -19.47
CA CYS A 23 5.19 6.94 -20.84
C CYS A 23 5.88 5.97 -21.83
N ILE A 24 7.05 5.42 -21.45
CA ILE A 24 7.75 4.40 -22.25
C ILE A 24 6.91 3.12 -22.32
N TYR A 25 6.41 2.64 -21.18
CA TYR A 25 5.62 1.42 -21.11
C TYR A 25 4.30 1.51 -21.91
N ASN A 26 3.65 2.69 -21.95
CA ASN A 26 2.49 2.91 -22.82
C ASN A 26 2.83 2.73 -24.30
N LYS A 27 3.95 3.32 -24.74
CA LYS A 27 4.43 3.24 -26.13
C LYS A 27 4.79 1.81 -26.53
N LEU A 28 5.24 0.99 -25.59
CA LEU A 28 5.66 -0.40 -25.85
C LEU A 28 4.50 -1.41 -25.72
N CYS A 29 3.64 -1.28 -24.72
CA CYS A 29 2.71 -2.36 -24.34
C CYS A 29 1.23 -2.01 -24.51
N PHE A 30 0.78 -0.83 -24.07
CA PHE A 30 -0.65 -0.59 -23.90
C PHE A 30 -1.34 0.08 -25.09
N HIS A 31 -0.63 0.93 -25.83
CA HIS A 31 -1.19 1.74 -26.92
C HIS A 31 -2.52 2.43 -26.55
N SER A 32 -2.78 2.65 -25.26
CA SER A 32 -4.07 3.09 -24.71
C SER A 32 -3.84 4.00 -23.52
N TRP A 33 -4.03 5.30 -23.76
CA TRP A 33 -3.84 6.36 -22.79
C TRP A 33 -4.72 6.20 -21.54
N LYS A 34 -5.94 5.65 -21.69
CA LYS A 34 -6.84 5.40 -20.55
C LYS A 34 -6.22 4.43 -19.56
N ARG A 35 -5.64 3.33 -20.04
CA ARG A 35 -5.03 2.30 -19.19
C ARG A 35 -3.78 2.85 -18.50
N THR A 36 -2.95 3.60 -19.23
CA THR A 36 -1.78 4.33 -18.69
C THR A 36 -2.15 5.26 -17.55
N ILE A 37 -3.23 6.05 -17.67
CA ILE A 37 -3.66 6.97 -16.62
C ILE A 37 -4.05 6.21 -15.35
N ILE A 38 -4.83 5.14 -15.45
CA ILE A 38 -5.26 4.35 -14.28
C ILE A 38 -4.04 3.79 -13.53
N TYR A 39 -3.05 3.29 -14.26
CA TYR A 39 -1.85 2.78 -13.64
C TYR A 39 -0.94 3.87 -13.05
N MET A 40 -0.85 5.06 -13.65
CA MET A 40 -0.16 6.20 -13.04
C MET A 40 -0.82 6.58 -11.71
N VAL A 41 -2.16 6.64 -11.68
CA VAL A 41 -2.93 6.89 -10.45
C VAL A 41 -2.64 5.81 -9.41
N LEU A 42 -2.66 4.53 -9.80
CA LEU A 42 -2.32 3.42 -8.89
C LEU A 42 -0.88 3.55 -8.37
N GLY A 43 0.08 3.93 -9.21
CA GLY A 43 1.49 4.09 -8.82
C GLY A 43 1.70 5.23 -7.81
N PHE A 44 1.07 6.37 -8.03
CA PHE A 44 1.10 7.49 -7.08
C PHE A 44 0.40 7.14 -5.77
N TYR A 45 -0.76 6.49 -5.86
CA TYR A 45 -1.46 5.96 -4.69
C TYR A 45 -0.55 5.02 -3.89
N PHE A 46 0.09 4.03 -4.54
CA PHE A 46 0.93 3.06 -3.83
C PHE A 46 2.14 3.72 -3.19
N THR A 47 2.74 4.72 -3.85
CA THR A 47 3.81 5.54 -3.26
C THR A 47 3.33 6.23 -1.99
N ALA A 48 2.14 6.84 -2.01
CA ALA A 48 1.55 7.47 -0.83
C ALA A 48 1.29 6.47 0.30
N VAL A 49 0.77 5.27 -0.03
CA VAL A 49 0.55 4.19 0.94
C VAL A 49 1.87 3.79 1.61
N LEU A 50 2.92 3.51 0.84
CA LEU A 50 4.23 3.13 1.37
C LEU A 50 4.80 4.21 2.29
N ALA A 51 4.68 5.48 1.91
CA ALA A 51 5.13 6.61 2.71
C ALA A 51 4.36 6.74 4.04
N LEU A 52 3.03 6.59 4.00
CA LEU A 52 2.16 6.73 5.17
C LEU A 52 2.31 5.55 6.15
N VAL A 53 2.39 4.32 5.62
CA VAL A 53 2.64 3.10 6.40
C VAL A 53 4.09 3.03 6.88
N GLY A 54 4.96 3.95 6.43
CA GLY A 54 6.33 4.09 6.92
C GLY A 54 7.23 2.96 6.47
N PHE A 55 7.14 2.60 5.20
CA PHE A 55 8.04 1.68 4.54
C PHE A 55 9.51 2.13 4.73
N PRO A 56 10.46 1.20 4.87
CA PRO A 56 11.87 1.54 5.11
C PRO A 56 12.45 2.43 4.01
N ASN A 57 13.08 3.53 4.44
CA ASN A 57 13.92 4.37 3.61
C ASN A 57 15.39 3.93 3.79
N ILE A 58 16.14 3.87 2.70
CA ILE A 58 17.57 3.51 2.68
C ILE A 58 18.38 4.36 3.68
N ALA A 59 18.05 5.65 3.82
CA ALA A 59 18.74 6.55 4.73
C ALA A 59 18.42 6.30 6.21
N SER A 60 17.30 5.65 6.52
CA SER A 60 16.83 5.39 7.90
C SER A 60 16.77 3.90 8.24
N LEU A 61 17.52 3.08 7.50
CA LEU A 61 17.60 1.63 7.68
C LEU A 61 18.15 1.31 9.06
N LYS A 62 17.34 0.64 9.89
CA LYS A 62 17.77 0.07 11.17
C LYS A 62 17.01 -1.21 11.41
N ILE A 63 17.70 -2.24 11.85
CA ILE A 63 17.07 -3.52 12.17
C ILE A 63 16.51 -3.44 13.60
N ASP A 64 15.20 -3.64 13.74
CA ASP A 64 14.50 -3.79 15.01
C ASP A 64 13.49 -4.94 14.89
N PHE A 65 13.51 -5.87 15.84
CA PHE A 65 12.65 -7.06 15.84
C PHE A 65 11.42 -6.89 16.74
N ALA A 66 10.97 -5.65 16.94
CA ALA A 66 9.72 -5.37 17.63
C ALA A 66 8.54 -5.87 16.79
N VAL A 67 7.88 -6.94 17.22
CA VAL A 67 6.71 -7.52 16.53
C VAL A 67 5.58 -7.73 17.54
N ASN A 68 4.41 -7.18 17.23
CA ASN A 68 3.15 -7.47 17.92
C ASN A 68 2.41 -8.58 17.17
N ILE A 69 2.34 -9.77 17.80
CA ILE A 69 1.73 -10.98 17.21
C ILE A 69 0.36 -11.26 17.81
N ILE A 70 -0.05 -10.57 18.89
CA ILE A 70 -1.32 -10.85 19.56
C ILE A 70 -2.42 -10.07 18.83
N PRO A 71 -3.29 -10.75 18.07
CA PRO A 71 -4.32 -10.06 17.32
C PRO A 71 -5.33 -9.41 18.26
N PHE A 72 -5.82 -8.24 17.85
CA PHE A 72 -6.80 -7.41 18.54
C PHE A 72 -6.34 -6.80 19.86
N LEU A 73 -5.13 -7.13 20.33
CA LEU A 73 -4.51 -6.42 21.44
C LEU A 73 -4.30 -4.98 20.99
N ASP A 74 -4.77 -4.04 21.81
CA ASP A 74 -4.73 -2.59 21.58
C ASP A 74 -5.54 -2.06 20.37
N MET A 75 -6.20 -2.92 19.57
CA MET A 75 -6.98 -2.47 18.41
C MET A 75 -8.18 -1.59 18.80
N VAL A 76 -8.75 -1.82 19.98
CA VAL A 76 -9.85 -0.99 20.52
C VAL A 76 -9.33 0.35 21.02
N SER A 77 -8.15 0.38 21.64
CA SER A 77 -7.51 1.65 22.06
C SER A 77 -7.03 2.47 20.87
N ASP A 78 -6.55 1.81 19.81
CA ASP A 78 -6.07 2.43 18.57
C ASP A 78 -7.08 2.32 17.42
N PHE A 79 -8.38 2.37 17.73
CA PHE A 79 -9.46 2.23 16.75
C PHE A 79 -9.35 3.20 15.56
N THR A 80 -8.88 4.42 15.81
CA THR A 80 -8.69 5.41 14.74
C THR A 80 -7.65 4.95 13.72
N ASN A 81 -6.52 4.38 14.17
CA ASN A 81 -5.48 3.87 13.28
C ASN A 81 -5.99 2.65 12.50
N ALA A 82 -6.72 1.75 13.16
CA ALA A 82 -7.34 0.61 12.49
C ALA A 82 -8.29 1.04 11.35
N CYS A 83 -9.13 2.07 11.58
CA CYS A 83 -9.99 2.64 10.54
C CYS A 83 -9.20 3.30 9.41
N LEU A 84 -8.11 4.02 9.72
CA LEU A 84 -7.26 4.65 8.72
C LEU A 84 -6.55 3.61 7.84
N ASN A 85 -6.08 2.51 8.42
CA ASN A 85 -5.47 1.39 7.71
C ASN A 85 -6.46 0.71 6.75
N ILE A 86 -7.69 0.44 7.22
CA ILE A 86 -8.79 -0.03 6.36
C ILE A 86 -9.00 0.94 5.19
N LEU A 87 -9.22 2.23 5.48
CA LEU A 87 -9.52 3.25 4.48
C LEU A 87 -8.37 3.40 3.47
N LEU A 88 -7.13 3.28 3.95
CA LEU A 88 -5.93 3.40 3.13
C LEU A 88 -5.86 2.28 2.08
N PHE A 89 -6.35 1.06 2.38
CA PHE A 89 -6.30 -0.09 1.48
C PHE A 89 -7.57 -0.33 0.64
N VAL A 90 -8.67 0.40 0.89
CA VAL A 90 -9.88 0.35 0.06
C VAL A 90 -9.58 0.63 -1.43
N PRO A 91 -8.81 1.67 -1.80
CA PRO A 91 -8.52 1.92 -3.21
C PRO A 91 -7.69 0.78 -3.85
N PHE A 92 -6.83 0.10 -3.08
CA PHE A 92 -6.10 -1.07 -3.59
C PHE A 92 -7.06 -2.19 -4.01
N GLY A 93 -8.06 -2.49 -3.17
CA GLY A 93 -9.13 -3.45 -3.49
C GLY A 93 -9.91 -3.09 -4.76
N PHE A 94 -10.17 -1.79 -4.95
CA PHE A 94 -10.93 -1.27 -6.08
C PHE A 94 -10.15 -1.33 -7.41
N PHE A 95 -8.86 -0.97 -7.40
CA PHE A 95 -8.06 -0.94 -8.63
C PHE A 95 -7.73 -2.33 -9.19
N LEU A 96 -7.60 -3.35 -8.33
CA LEU A 96 -7.23 -4.71 -8.73
C LEU A 96 -8.16 -5.31 -9.81
N PRO A 97 -9.50 -5.41 -9.62
CA PRO A 97 -10.40 -6.00 -10.61
C PRO A 97 -10.56 -5.14 -11.88
N ILE A 98 -10.35 -3.83 -11.79
CA ILE A 98 -10.40 -2.89 -12.93
C ILE A 98 -9.21 -3.10 -13.88
N LEU A 99 -8.03 -3.33 -13.32
CA LEU A 99 -6.79 -3.46 -14.08
C LEU A 99 -6.53 -4.90 -14.54
N TRP A 100 -6.99 -5.90 -13.80
CA TRP A 100 -6.76 -7.30 -14.12
C TRP A 100 -7.97 -8.20 -13.86
N ASP A 101 -8.41 -8.90 -14.90
CA ASP A 101 -9.58 -9.80 -14.84
C ASP A 101 -9.41 -10.95 -13.82
N LYS A 102 -8.17 -11.40 -13.58
CA LYS A 102 -7.87 -12.44 -12.57
C LYS A 102 -8.25 -12.06 -11.15
N PHE A 103 -8.40 -10.76 -10.85
CA PHE A 103 -8.77 -10.26 -9.54
C PHE A 103 -10.27 -9.98 -9.41
N ARG A 104 -11.11 -10.34 -10.38
CA ARG A 104 -12.58 -10.32 -10.26
C ARG A 104 -13.14 -11.46 -9.39
N ASN A 105 -12.36 -11.88 -8.40
CA ASN A 105 -12.71 -12.90 -7.41
C ASN A 105 -12.22 -12.44 -6.05
N ILE A 106 -13.14 -12.35 -5.09
CA ILE A 106 -12.86 -11.89 -3.72
C ILE A 106 -11.75 -12.69 -3.04
N LYS A 107 -11.61 -14.00 -3.33
CA LYS A 107 -10.53 -14.83 -2.77
C LYS A 107 -9.16 -14.38 -3.27
N ASN A 108 -9.06 -14.02 -4.54
CA ASN A 108 -7.80 -13.55 -5.13
C ASN A 108 -7.44 -12.16 -4.61
N ILE A 109 -8.44 -11.29 -4.40
CA ILE A 109 -8.26 -9.98 -3.78
C ILE A 109 -7.81 -10.11 -2.33
N ALA A 110 -8.47 -10.95 -1.54
CA ALA A 110 -8.10 -11.21 -0.15
C ALA A 110 -6.66 -11.74 -0.05
N LEU A 111 -6.29 -12.69 -0.93
CA LEU A 111 -4.95 -13.26 -0.97
C LEU A 111 -3.90 -12.21 -1.33
N VAL A 112 -4.14 -11.38 -2.34
CA VAL A 112 -3.20 -10.31 -2.72
C VAL A 112 -3.12 -9.22 -1.65
N GLY A 113 -4.23 -8.84 -1.03
CA GLY A 113 -4.25 -7.95 0.12
C GLY A 113 -3.40 -8.47 1.26
N PHE A 114 -3.59 -9.75 1.64
CA PHE A 114 -2.81 -10.40 2.68
C PHE A 114 -1.30 -10.46 2.36
N ILE A 115 -0.94 -10.85 1.12
CA ILE A 115 0.46 -10.91 0.70
C ILE A 115 1.09 -9.51 0.70
N ALA A 116 0.42 -8.51 0.11
CA ALA A 116 0.94 -7.16 0.03
C ALA A 116 1.17 -6.55 1.42
N THR A 117 0.22 -6.75 2.33
CA THR A 117 0.29 -6.21 3.69
C THR A 117 1.34 -6.93 4.52
N SER A 118 1.45 -8.26 4.41
CA SER A 118 2.53 -9.02 5.04
C SER A 118 3.91 -8.57 4.57
N LEU A 119 4.08 -8.29 3.28
CA LEU A 119 5.34 -7.77 2.75
C LEU A 119 5.69 -6.39 3.32
N ILE A 120 4.70 -5.53 3.53
CA ILE A 120 4.90 -4.21 4.14
C ILE A 120 5.33 -4.36 5.60
N GLU A 121 4.63 -5.18 6.39
CA GLU A 121 4.97 -5.43 7.80
C GLU A 121 6.36 -6.07 7.96
N ILE A 122 6.71 -7.05 7.12
CA ILE A 122 8.06 -7.64 7.12
C ILE A 122 9.11 -6.58 6.77
N SER A 123 8.79 -5.66 5.85
CA SER A 123 9.70 -4.59 5.49
C SER A 123 9.92 -3.59 6.64
N GLN A 124 8.95 -3.43 7.55
CA GLN A 124 9.09 -2.55 8.70
C GLN A 124 10.07 -3.06 9.77
N ILE A 125 10.47 -4.35 9.75
CA ILE A 125 11.59 -4.88 10.57
C ILE A 125 12.88 -4.08 10.31
N PHE A 126 13.01 -3.50 9.12
CA PHE A 126 14.12 -2.64 8.73
C PHE A 126 13.95 -1.17 9.13
N THR A 127 13.00 -0.89 10.03
CA THR A 127 12.70 0.43 10.56
C THR A 127 12.65 0.43 12.09
N PHE A 128 12.43 1.60 12.70
CA PHE A 128 12.18 1.72 14.15
C PHE A 128 10.72 1.39 14.55
N ARG A 129 9.92 0.82 13.63
CA ARG A 129 8.51 0.52 13.90
C ARG A 129 8.35 -0.90 14.41
N THR A 130 7.31 -1.08 15.21
CA THR A 130 6.81 -2.39 15.58
C THR A 130 5.92 -2.91 14.47
N SER A 131 6.26 -4.05 13.88
CA SER A 131 5.37 -4.74 12.94
C SER A 131 4.15 -5.27 13.71
N ASP A 132 2.94 -5.06 13.21
CA ASP A 132 1.70 -5.40 13.92
C ASP A 132 0.78 -6.30 13.08
N ILE A 133 0.39 -7.44 13.65
CA ILE A 133 -0.59 -8.35 13.04
C ILE A 133 -1.94 -7.66 12.78
N ASN A 134 -2.31 -6.66 13.60
CA ASN A 134 -3.52 -5.86 13.42
C ASN A 134 -3.47 -5.05 12.12
N ASP A 135 -2.30 -4.59 11.71
CA ASP A 135 -2.12 -3.84 10.46
C ASP A 135 -2.32 -4.76 9.25
N ILE A 136 -1.83 -6.01 9.32
CA ILE A 136 -2.12 -7.03 8.29
C ILE A 136 -3.63 -7.27 8.18
N ILE A 137 -4.32 -7.44 9.31
CA ILE A 137 -5.76 -7.72 9.34
C ILE A 137 -6.55 -6.52 8.78
N THR A 138 -6.33 -5.33 9.32
CA THR A 138 -7.07 -4.11 8.94
C THR A 138 -6.84 -3.74 7.48
N ASN A 139 -5.61 -3.77 7.00
CA ASN A 139 -5.30 -3.49 5.60
C ASN A 139 -5.88 -4.56 4.65
N THR A 140 -5.87 -5.84 5.05
CA THR A 140 -6.51 -6.92 4.27
C THR A 140 -8.02 -6.73 4.21
N VAL A 141 -8.66 -6.35 5.33
CA VAL A 141 -10.09 -6.02 5.38
C VAL A 141 -10.41 -4.82 4.47
N GLY A 142 -9.60 -3.76 4.51
CA GLY A 142 -9.73 -2.63 3.59
C GLY A 142 -9.68 -3.05 2.12
N THR A 143 -8.74 -3.91 1.78
CA THR A 143 -8.61 -4.48 0.43
C THR A 143 -9.85 -5.26 0.01
N ILE A 144 -10.45 -6.05 0.91
CA ILE A 144 -11.68 -6.80 0.65
C ILE A 144 -12.89 -5.86 0.49
N ILE A 145 -13.01 -4.86 1.37
CA ILE A 145 -14.10 -3.85 1.30
C ILE A 145 -14.04 -3.07 -0.01
N GLY A 146 -12.84 -2.81 -0.53
CA GLY A 146 -12.66 -2.14 -1.82
C GLY A 146 -13.07 -2.97 -3.04
N TYR A 147 -13.40 -4.25 -2.90
CA TYR A 147 -13.80 -5.08 -4.03
C TYR A 147 -15.18 -4.69 -4.57
N PHE A 148 -15.19 -4.12 -5.77
CA PHE A 148 -16.40 -3.76 -6.53
C PHE A 148 -16.24 -4.10 -8.01
#